data_AF-A0A6J7V6B6-F1
#
_entry.id   AF-A0A6J7V6B6-F1
#
_cell.length_a   1.000
_cell.length_b   1.000
_cell.length_c   1.000
_cell.angle_alpha   90.00
_cell.angle_beta   90.00
_cell.angle_gamma   90.00
#
_symmetry.space_group_name_H-M   'P 1'
#
loop_
_entity.id
_entity.type
_entity.pdbx_description
1 polymer ?
#
loop_
_entity_poly.entity_id
_entity_poly.type
_entity_poly.pdbx_seq_one_letter_code
_entity_poly.pdbx_strand_id
1 'polypeptide(L)'
;MHHGDMKISRVIALSLSLALTSAGPTFADPAPTPTYDFKTLMEQYKIAKSAFQAEMSAREHLRATINQNFMSAVNDANRIAKNALRATKIPSAKSEVLAIQKAAIALANATRYSAILAMGQPPEEPLAPTKQEHSSKVAPLKKTKSPKVSASPSS
;
A
#
# COMPACT_ATOMS: atom_id res chain seq x y z
N MET A 1 -6.19 -56.37 -27.00
CA MET A 1 -5.40 -56.18 -25.77
C MET A 1 -5.01 -54.72 -25.71
N HIS A 2 -5.65 -53.96 -24.82
CA HIS A 2 -5.27 -52.60 -24.38
C HIS A 2 -3.81 -52.63 -23.86
N HIS A 3 -3.00 -51.58 -23.86
CA HIS A 3 -3.18 -50.32 -23.12
C HIS A 3 -2.34 -49.20 -23.76
N GLY A 4 -2.88 -47.98 -23.77
CA GLY A 4 -2.16 -46.76 -24.10
C GLY A 4 -1.46 -46.18 -22.87
N ASP A 5 -0.21 -45.77 -23.02
CA ASP A 5 0.57 -45.13 -21.98
C ASP A 5 0.34 -43.62 -21.97
N MET A 6 -0.65 -43.22 -21.18
CA MET A 6 -0.94 -41.84 -20.80
C MET A 6 0.06 -41.41 -19.71
N LYS A 7 1.03 -40.56 -20.08
CA LYS A 7 1.98 -39.95 -19.13
C LYS A 7 1.28 -38.86 -18.31
N ILE A 8 0.64 -39.26 -17.22
CA ILE A 8 0.10 -38.37 -16.17
C ILE A 8 1.27 -37.87 -15.33
N SER A 9 1.85 -36.72 -15.69
CA SER A 9 2.77 -36.01 -14.81
C SER A 9 1.99 -35.22 -13.77
N ARG A 10 2.30 -35.49 -12.50
CA ARG A 10 1.44 -35.21 -11.36
C ARG A 10 1.42 -33.73 -10.99
N VAL A 11 0.21 -33.24 -10.76
CA VAL A 11 -0.10 -31.94 -10.13
C VAL A 11 0.48 -31.92 -8.72
N ILE A 12 1.36 -30.96 -8.43
CA ILE A 12 1.86 -30.68 -7.09
C ILE A 12 0.74 -29.94 -6.35
N ALA A 13 0.01 -30.66 -5.50
CA ALA A 13 -0.98 -30.07 -4.61
C ALA A 13 -0.27 -29.34 -3.45
N LEU A 14 -0.39 -28.02 -3.40
CA LEU A 14 -0.07 -27.22 -2.22
C LEU A 14 -1.12 -27.53 -1.14
N SER A 15 -0.74 -28.30 -0.12
CA SER A 15 -1.55 -28.49 1.07
C SER A 15 -1.47 -27.23 1.96
N LEU A 16 -2.48 -26.37 1.89
CA LEU A 16 -2.69 -25.26 2.82
C LEU A 16 -3.34 -25.79 4.10
N SER A 17 -2.53 -26.08 5.11
CA SER A 17 -3.03 -26.44 6.44
C SER A 17 -3.53 -25.19 7.17
N LEU A 18 -4.84 -24.96 7.12
CA LEU A 18 -5.51 -23.93 7.90
C LEU A 18 -5.66 -24.42 9.36
N ALA A 19 -4.73 -24.02 10.23
CA ALA A 19 -4.87 -24.24 11.66
C ALA A 19 -5.94 -23.28 12.21
N LEU A 20 -7.12 -23.83 12.49
CA LEU A 20 -8.23 -23.12 13.12
C LEU A 20 -7.95 -23.01 14.63
N THR A 21 -7.20 -21.98 15.05
CA THR A 21 -7.03 -21.66 16.47
C THR A 21 -8.30 -21.00 16.98
N SER A 22 -9.06 -21.70 17.82
CA SER A 22 -10.17 -21.12 18.58
C SER A 22 -9.62 -20.05 19.55
N ALA A 23 -9.87 -18.78 19.26
CA ALA A 23 -9.62 -17.70 20.22
C ALA A 23 -10.71 -17.75 21.30
N GLY A 24 -10.35 -18.20 22.50
CA GLY A 24 -11.10 -17.83 23.71
C GLY A 24 -10.99 -16.32 23.94
N PRO A 25 -11.89 -15.70 24.72
CA PRO A 25 -11.78 -14.28 25.03
C PRO A 25 -10.50 -14.04 25.85
N THR A 26 -9.42 -13.63 25.19
CA THR A 26 -8.24 -13.12 25.88
C THR A 26 -8.60 -11.72 26.35
N PHE A 27 -8.92 -11.59 27.64
CA PHE A 27 -8.86 -10.32 28.34
C PHE A 27 -7.38 -9.89 28.28
N ALA A 28 -7.04 -9.06 27.30
CA ALA A 28 -5.69 -8.54 27.17
C ALA A 28 -5.45 -7.62 28.38
N ASP A 29 -4.66 -8.11 29.33
CA ASP A 29 -3.96 -7.28 30.31
C ASP A 29 -3.28 -6.14 29.53
N PRO A 30 -3.40 -4.86 29.92
CA PRO A 30 -2.71 -3.78 29.21
C PRO A 30 -1.21 -4.09 29.19
N ALA A 31 -0.72 -4.55 28.04
CA ALA A 31 0.70 -4.73 27.81
C ALA A 31 1.39 -3.40 28.13
N PRO A 32 2.46 -3.39 28.94
CA PRO A 32 3.13 -2.15 29.29
C PRO A 32 3.58 -1.46 28.00
N THR A 33 3.05 -0.26 27.77
CA THR A 33 3.47 0.57 26.64
C THR A 33 4.99 0.74 26.77
N PRO A 34 5.80 0.28 25.80
CA PRO A 34 7.25 0.43 25.91
C PRO A 34 7.58 1.93 25.94
N THR A 35 8.06 2.40 27.09
CA THR A 35 8.54 3.77 27.25
C THR A 35 9.92 3.85 26.59
N TYR A 36 9.96 4.29 25.34
CA TYR A 36 11.21 4.56 24.65
C TYR A 36 11.77 5.92 25.10
N ASP A 37 13.08 5.98 25.36
CA ASP A 37 13.77 7.25 25.60
C ASP A 37 13.74 8.13 24.34
N PHE A 38 13.68 9.45 24.53
CA PHE A 38 13.61 10.44 23.45
C PHE A 38 14.75 10.28 22.45
N LYS A 39 15.96 9.91 22.90
CA LYS A 39 17.10 9.66 22.02
C LYS A 39 16.82 8.50 21.05
N THR A 40 16.28 7.40 21.55
CA THR A 40 15.92 6.22 20.73
C THR A 40 14.79 6.57 19.76
N LEU A 41 13.78 7.33 20.20
CA LEU A 41 12.71 7.82 19.31
C LEU A 41 13.27 8.70 18.19
N MET A 42 14.27 9.54 18.50
CA MET A 42 14.91 10.41 17.52
C MET A 42 15.73 9.62 16.47
N GLU A 43 16.44 8.56 16.89
CA GLU A 43 17.16 7.67 15.99
C GLU A 43 16.20 6.91 15.06
N GLN A 44 15.10 6.38 15.60
CA GLN A 44 14.05 5.73 14.81
C GLN A 44 13.42 6.68 13.79
N TYR A 45 13.16 7.93 14.18
CA TYR A 45 12.68 8.94 13.25
C TYR A 45 13.67 9.23 12.11
N LYS A 46 14.98 9.29 12.38
CA LYS A 46 15.98 9.50 11.32
C LYS A 46 15.97 8.36 10.30
N ILE A 47 15.85 7.12 10.78
CA ILE A 47 15.73 5.93 9.93
C ILE A 47 14.43 5.98 9.12
N ALA A 48 13.31 6.28 9.77
CA ALA A 48 12.03 6.41 9.08
C ALA A 48 12.07 7.51 8.01
N LYS A 49 12.77 8.62 8.28
CA LYS A 49 12.91 9.75 7.35
C LYS A 49 13.77 9.40 6.13
N SER A 50 14.87 8.67 6.31
CA SER A 50 15.68 8.22 5.16
C SER A 50 14.93 7.20 4.31
N ALA A 51 14.20 6.28 4.94
CA ALA A 51 13.32 5.33 4.24
C ALA A 51 12.22 6.05 3.44
N PHE A 52 11.57 7.05 4.05
CA PHE A 52 10.58 7.89 3.38
C PHE A 52 11.15 8.60 2.14
N GLN A 53 12.36 9.19 2.24
CA GLN A 53 13.01 9.84 1.09
C GLN A 53 13.31 8.85 -0.04
N ALA A 54 13.78 7.65 0.29
CA ALA A 54 14.05 6.61 -0.68
C ALA A 54 12.76 6.16 -1.39
N GLU A 55 11.69 5.92 -0.62
CA GLU A 55 10.38 5.52 -1.16
C GLU A 55 9.78 6.61 -2.06
N MET A 56 9.89 7.88 -1.64
CA MET A 56 9.45 9.03 -2.46
C MET A 56 10.21 9.13 -3.78
N SER A 57 11.53 8.91 -3.76
CA SER A 57 12.35 8.90 -4.97
C SER A 57 11.98 7.74 -5.90
N ALA A 58 11.80 6.54 -5.34
CA ALA A 58 11.38 5.35 -6.10
C ALA A 58 10.01 5.57 -6.75
N ARG A 59 9.05 6.14 -6.00
CA ARG A 59 7.72 6.48 -6.50
C ARG A 59 7.77 7.48 -7.65
N GLU A 60 8.60 8.52 -7.54
CA GLU A 60 8.73 9.51 -8.62
C GLU A 60 9.39 8.90 -9.87
N HIS A 61 10.41 8.06 -9.70
CA HIS A 61 11.00 7.32 -10.80
C HIS A 61 9.95 6.44 -11.51
N LEU A 62 9.14 5.71 -10.75
CA LEU A 62 8.04 4.90 -11.31
C LEU A 62 7.04 5.75 -12.11
N ARG A 63 6.66 6.95 -11.61
CA ARG A 63 5.80 7.88 -12.37
C ARG A 63 6.42 8.29 -13.69
N ALA A 64 7.70 8.62 -13.69
CA ALA A 64 8.42 8.99 -14.89
C ALA A 64 8.43 7.84 -15.90
N THR A 65 8.73 6.62 -15.45
CA THR A 65 8.71 5.41 -16.29
C THR A 65 7.33 5.15 -16.88
N ILE A 66 6.25 5.24 -16.07
CA ILE A 66 4.87 5.04 -16.55
C ILE A 66 4.54 6.04 -17.67
N ASN A 67 4.89 7.31 -17.49
CA ASN A 67 4.63 8.34 -18.49
C ASN A 67 5.44 8.13 -19.77
N GLN A 68 6.72 7.76 -19.63
CA GLN A 68 7.58 7.46 -20.77
C GLN A 68 7.04 6.27 -21.59
N ASN A 69 6.64 5.20 -20.92
CA ASN A 69 6.07 4.01 -21.58
C ASN A 69 4.77 4.35 -22.33
N PHE A 70 3.91 5.17 -21.72
CA PHE A 70 2.69 5.64 -22.37
C PHE A 70 3.00 6.47 -23.64
N MET A 71 3.93 7.42 -23.56
CA MET A 71 4.34 8.22 -24.70
C MET A 71 4.92 7.35 -25.83
N SER A 72 5.77 6.37 -25.47
CA SER A 72 6.32 5.43 -26.44
C SER A 72 5.23 4.62 -27.13
N ALA A 73 4.30 4.04 -26.37
CA ALA A 73 3.21 3.22 -26.91
C ALA A 73 2.30 4.02 -27.86
N VAL A 74 1.99 5.28 -27.52
CA VAL A 74 1.20 6.17 -28.39
C VAL A 74 1.96 6.51 -29.67
N ASN A 75 3.25 6.81 -29.56
CA ASN A 75 4.09 7.09 -30.72
C ASN A 75 4.19 5.87 -31.65
N ASP A 76 4.36 4.67 -31.09
CA ASP A 76 4.40 3.42 -31.84
C ASP A 76 3.08 3.14 -32.54
N ALA A 77 1.94 3.27 -31.85
CA ALA A 77 0.62 3.12 -32.45
C ALA A 77 0.43 4.08 -33.65
N ASN A 78 0.83 5.34 -33.50
CA ASN A 78 0.78 6.34 -34.56
C ASN A 78 1.71 6.00 -35.74
N ARG A 79 2.94 5.57 -35.44
CA ARG A 79 3.94 5.20 -36.46
C ARG A 79 3.48 3.99 -37.27
N ILE A 80 2.99 2.95 -36.59
CA ILE A 80 2.47 1.73 -37.23
C ILE A 80 1.27 2.08 -38.11
N ALA A 81 0.31 2.85 -37.58
CA ALA A 81 -0.88 3.27 -38.33
C ALA A 81 -0.51 4.08 -39.59
N LYS A 82 0.41 5.04 -39.45
CA LYS A 82 0.91 5.85 -40.58
C LYS A 82 1.55 4.97 -41.66
N ASN A 83 2.35 3.99 -41.29
CA ASN A 83 2.99 3.08 -42.22
C ASN A 83 1.97 2.17 -42.92
N ALA A 84 1.00 1.62 -42.17
CA ALA A 84 -0.06 0.78 -42.71
C ALA A 84 -0.98 1.57 -43.67
N LEU A 85 -1.36 2.81 -43.33
CA LEU A 85 -2.16 3.68 -44.19
C LEU A 85 -1.48 4.03 -45.51
N ARG A 86 -0.14 4.14 -45.52
CA ARG A 86 0.65 4.35 -46.75
C ARG A 86 0.67 3.11 -47.63
N ALA A 87 0.68 1.92 -47.03
CA ALA A 87 0.72 0.66 -47.75
C ALA A 87 -0.64 0.27 -48.36
N THR A 88 -1.76 0.63 -47.71
CA THR A 88 -3.10 0.23 -48.15
C THR A 88 -3.79 1.24 -49.05
N LYS A 89 -4.34 0.77 -50.18
CA LYS A 89 -5.14 1.57 -51.12
C LYS A 89 -6.65 1.36 -50.95
N ILE A 90 -7.06 0.36 -50.16
CA ILE A 90 -8.45 -0.04 -50.00
C ILE A 90 -9.13 0.80 -48.89
N PRO A 91 -10.27 1.47 -49.13
CA PRO A 91 -10.92 2.32 -48.14
C PRO A 91 -11.31 1.60 -46.84
N SER A 92 -11.86 0.37 -46.92
CA SER A 92 -12.23 -0.42 -45.74
C SER A 92 -11.03 -0.77 -44.87
N ALA A 93 -9.90 -1.16 -45.48
CA ALA A 93 -8.66 -1.42 -44.76
C ALA A 93 -8.11 -0.15 -44.09
N LYS A 94 -8.31 1.04 -44.67
CA LYS A 94 -7.93 2.30 -44.01
C LYS A 94 -8.76 2.55 -42.75
N SER A 95 -10.08 2.30 -42.78
CA SER A 95 -10.90 2.48 -41.58
C SER A 95 -10.52 1.48 -40.49
N GLU A 96 -10.18 0.24 -40.87
CA GLU A 96 -9.70 -0.77 -39.93
C GLU A 96 -8.38 -0.38 -39.27
N VAL A 97 -7.40 0.11 -40.05
CA VAL A 97 -6.12 0.61 -39.49
C VAL A 97 -6.34 1.74 -38.49
N LEU A 98 -7.25 2.67 -38.78
CA LEU A 98 -7.61 3.75 -37.84
C LEU A 98 -8.32 3.22 -36.59
N ALA A 99 -9.15 2.19 -36.72
CA ALA A 99 -9.79 1.54 -35.57
C ALA A 99 -8.75 0.85 -34.68
N ILE A 100 -7.79 0.14 -35.26
CA ILE A 100 -6.67 -0.50 -34.56
C ILE A 100 -5.82 0.54 -33.84
N GLN A 101 -5.50 1.67 -34.50
CA GLN A 101 -4.77 2.77 -33.87
C GLN A 101 -5.48 3.31 -32.63
N LYS A 102 -6.79 3.58 -32.74
CA LYS A 102 -7.60 4.06 -31.62
C LYS A 102 -7.66 3.04 -30.48
N ALA A 103 -7.83 1.76 -30.80
CA ALA A 103 -7.83 0.68 -29.83
C ALA A 103 -6.46 0.57 -29.10
N ALA A 104 -5.35 0.67 -29.83
CA ALA A 104 -4.01 0.66 -29.25
C ALA A 104 -3.78 1.84 -28.29
N ILE A 105 -4.23 3.04 -28.66
CA ILE A 105 -4.14 4.22 -27.77
C ILE A 105 -5.05 4.07 -26.55
N ALA A 106 -6.25 3.50 -26.71
CA ALA A 106 -7.16 3.23 -25.59
C ALA A 106 -6.55 2.21 -24.61
N LEU A 107 -5.91 1.15 -25.12
CA LEU A 107 -5.17 0.19 -24.31
C LEU A 107 -3.98 0.84 -23.60
N ALA A 108 -3.20 1.68 -24.29
CA ALA A 108 -2.10 2.41 -23.67
C ALA A 108 -2.57 3.31 -22.51
N ASN A 109 -3.72 3.98 -22.68
CA ASN A 109 -4.34 4.75 -21.61
C ASN A 109 -4.79 3.85 -20.45
N ALA A 110 -5.50 2.75 -20.73
CA ALA A 110 -5.94 1.82 -19.70
C ALA A 110 -4.76 1.27 -18.87
N THR A 111 -3.67 0.88 -19.53
CA THR A 111 -2.42 0.44 -18.88
C THR A 111 -1.81 1.54 -18.04
N ARG A 112 -1.79 2.80 -18.52
CA ARG A 112 -1.30 3.94 -17.75
C ARG A 112 -2.14 4.16 -16.49
N TYR A 113 -3.47 4.11 -16.61
CA TYR A 113 -4.38 4.27 -15.49
C TYR A 113 -4.21 3.16 -14.46
N SER A 114 -4.16 1.89 -14.90
CA SER A 114 -3.95 0.76 -13.98
C SER A 114 -2.58 0.84 -13.30
N ALA A 115 -1.53 1.29 -14.00
CA ALA A 115 -0.21 1.48 -13.42
C ALA A 115 -0.19 2.61 -12.37
N ILE A 116 -0.86 3.74 -12.64
CA ILE A 116 -1.00 4.83 -11.66
C ILE A 116 -1.79 4.36 -10.43
N LEU A 117 -2.87 3.60 -10.63
CA LEU A 117 -3.65 3.02 -9.52
C LEU A 117 -2.81 2.05 -8.69
N ALA A 118 -1.96 1.23 -9.33
CA ALA A 118 -1.07 0.30 -8.65
C ALA A 118 0.01 0.99 -7.80
N MET A 119 0.35 2.26 -8.07
CA MET A 119 1.27 3.01 -7.21
C MET A 119 0.69 3.34 -5.83
N GLY A 120 -0.63 3.28 -5.66
CA GLY A 120 -1.28 3.55 -4.38
C GLY A 120 -1.07 4.96 -3.83
N GLN A 121 -1.37 5.10 -2.54
CA GLN A 121 -1.23 6.35 -1.82
C GLN A 121 0.24 6.78 -1.72
N PRO A 122 0.52 8.10 -1.70
CA PRO A 122 1.87 8.58 -1.43
C PRO A 122 2.33 8.13 -0.02
N PRO A 123 3.64 7.86 0.15
CA PRO A 123 4.22 7.61 1.48
C PRO A 123 3.85 8.72 2.46
N GLU A 124 3.56 8.34 3.70
CA GLU A 124 3.29 9.30 4.79
C GLU A 124 4.61 9.80 5.38
N GLU A 125 4.69 11.10 5.66
CA GLU A 125 5.87 11.67 6.29
C GLU A 125 5.98 11.19 7.74
N PRO A 126 7.15 10.69 8.19
CA PRO A 126 7.33 10.29 9.58
C PRO A 126 7.08 11.46 10.52
N LEU A 127 6.33 11.22 11.61
CA LEU A 127 6.09 12.23 12.64
C LEU A 127 7.32 12.37 13.54
N ALA A 128 7.79 13.60 13.73
CA ALA A 128 8.90 13.87 14.64
C ALA A 128 8.47 13.64 16.10
N PRO A 129 9.29 12.96 16.92
CA PRO A 129 9.03 12.84 18.35
C PRO A 129 8.97 14.23 18.98
N THR A 130 7.82 14.57 19.57
CA THR A 130 7.70 15.80 20.36
C THR A 130 8.34 15.53 21.72
N LYS A 131 9.24 16.40 22.19
CA LYS A 131 9.65 16.36 23.60
C LYS A 131 8.40 16.63 24.43
N GLN A 132 7.83 15.60 25.04
CA GLN A 132 6.94 15.81 26.17
C GLN A 132 7.83 16.38 27.28
N GLU A 133 7.80 17.70 27.49
CA GLU A 133 8.20 18.23 28.79
C GLU A 133 7.39 17.47 29.83
N HIS A 134 8.11 16.84 30.75
CA HIS A 134 7.55 16.07 31.84
C HIS A 134 6.35 16.79 32.44
N SER A 135 5.17 16.18 32.31
CA SER A 135 4.06 16.41 33.24
C SER A 135 4.43 15.80 34.59
N SER A 136 5.45 16.35 35.24
CA SER A 136 5.74 16.20 36.66
C SER A 136 5.30 17.47 37.37
N LYS A 137 4.02 17.81 37.26
CA LYS A 137 3.31 18.47 38.35
C LYS A 137 2.49 17.41 39.05
N VAL A 138 3.21 16.56 39.77
CA VAL A 138 2.66 15.74 40.85
C VAL A 138 2.03 16.73 41.82
N ALA A 139 0.71 16.93 41.75
CA ALA A 139 -0.01 17.59 42.82
C ALA A 139 0.17 16.71 44.07
N PRO A 140 0.73 17.21 45.18
CA PRO A 140 0.89 16.39 46.38
C PRO A 140 -0.49 15.95 46.86
N LEU A 141 -0.66 14.63 47.04
CA LEU A 141 -1.78 14.06 47.77
C LEU A 141 -1.93 14.80 49.10
N LYS A 142 -3.03 15.53 49.28
CA LYS A 142 -3.42 16.06 50.58
C LYS A 142 -3.63 14.87 51.51
N LYS A 143 -2.75 14.76 52.51
CA LYS A 143 -2.83 13.81 53.62
C LYS A 143 -4.21 13.86 54.28
N THR A 144 -4.69 12.66 54.55
CA THR A 144 -5.85 12.29 55.34
C THR A 144 -5.88 12.97 56.72
N LYS A 145 -7.05 13.46 57.12
CA LYS A 145 -7.45 13.53 58.53
C LYS A 145 -8.98 13.38 58.63
N SER A 146 -9.41 12.15 58.91
CA SER A 146 -10.70 11.84 59.53
C SER A 146 -10.38 11.14 60.87
N PRO A 147 -11.25 11.07 61.90
CA PRO A 147 -12.71 11.28 61.87
C PRO A 147 -13.32 12.02 63.10
N LYS A 148 -14.58 12.50 63.01
CA LYS A 148 -15.53 12.48 64.14
C LYS A 148 -17.01 12.57 63.70
N VAL A 149 -17.62 11.39 63.65
CA VAL A 149 -19.00 10.93 63.96
C VAL A 149 -20.16 11.93 64.13
N SER A 150 -21.34 11.45 63.65
CA SER A 150 -22.74 11.72 64.08
C SER A 150 -23.48 12.79 63.27
N ALA A 151 -24.70 12.62 62.73
CA ALA A 151 -25.67 11.52 62.65
C ALA A 151 -26.71 11.88 61.55
N SER A 152 -27.34 10.87 60.96
CA SER A 152 -28.61 11.00 60.17
C SER A 152 -29.80 11.31 61.11
N PRO A 153 -30.95 11.84 60.63
CA PRO A 153 -31.97 11.02 59.95
C PRO A 153 -32.71 11.76 58.79
N SER A 154 -33.04 11.07 57.68
CA SER A 154 -34.39 10.65 57.24
C SER A 154 -35.59 11.52 57.64
N SER A 155 -36.23 12.17 56.66
CA SER A 155 -37.58 11.88 56.13
C SER A 155 -37.85 12.72 54.90
#